data_AF-F2KDJ4-F1
#
_entry.id   AF-F2KDJ4-F1
#
_cell.length_a   1.000
_cell.length_b   1.000
_cell.length_c   1.000
_cell.angle_alpha   90.00
_cell.angle_beta   90.00
_cell.angle_gamma   90.00
#
_symmetry.space_group_name_H-M   'P 1'
#
loop_
_entity.id
_entity.type
_entity.pdbx_description
1 polymer ?
#
loop_
_entity_poly.entity_id
_entity_poly.type
_entity_poly.pdbx_seq_one_letter_code
_entity_poly.pdbx_strand_id
1 'polypeptide(L)'
;MRGPIPSAAVVGGSVVSFAAGLPASHREDVYLSTMYAQRATWSAYRDGLSGHWFDYFCSQLRFLGWDVPRPQTLSTIEGPMGVGATQHIEARLGEAFHAPASGALVALESNPKALELFESTSLSRDTGIFQMMPCVPNGTHRIEMGVYHCQFQLRRQASRFLFIERGDWVRNSVEQMTVINFNTLYYATFREKVKRSVLSQASTYLSALEL
;
A
#
# COMPACT_ATOMS: atom_id res chain seq x y z
N MET A 1 -15.30 9.99 5.16
CA MET A 1 -15.11 9.05 6.28
C MET A 1 -15.79 9.64 7.52
N ARG A 2 -16.51 8.85 8.34
CA ARG A 2 -17.31 9.37 9.48
C ARG A 2 -16.66 9.16 10.88
N GLY A 3 -15.34 8.89 10.94
CA GLY A 3 -14.60 8.69 12.19
C GLY A 3 -13.20 9.30 12.13
N PRO A 4 -12.41 9.26 13.23
CA PRO A 4 -11.03 9.72 13.23
C PRO A 4 -10.21 8.99 12.16
N ILE A 5 -9.35 9.72 11.46
CA ILE A 5 -8.49 9.12 10.44
C ILE A 5 -7.44 8.25 11.14
N PRO A 6 -7.34 6.94 10.84
CA PRO A 6 -6.46 6.02 11.57
C PRO A 6 -4.98 6.22 11.22
N SER A 7 -4.09 5.81 12.13
CA SER A 7 -2.62 5.86 11.95
C SER A 7 -2.08 4.73 11.07
N ALA A 8 -2.83 3.65 10.89
CA ALA A 8 -2.63 2.68 9.82
C ALA A 8 -3.97 2.10 9.37
N ALA A 9 -4.02 1.63 8.12
CA ALA A 9 -5.18 0.96 7.57
C ALA A 9 -4.79 0.06 6.39
N VAL A 10 -5.61 -0.96 6.18
CA VAL A 10 -5.69 -1.67 4.91
C VAL A 10 -6.44 -0.80 3.91
N VAL A 11 -5.85 -0.58 2.73
CA VAL A 11 -6.40 0.21 1.62
C VAL A 11 -6.34 -0.62 0.34
N GLY A 12 -7.37 -1.42 0.07
CA GLY A 12 -7.28 -2.49 -0.93
C GLY A 12 -6.10 -3.43 -0.62
N GLY A 13 -5.35 -3.84 -1.65
CA GLY A 13 -4.17 -4.69 -1.49
C GLY A 13 -2.94 -3.98 -0.92
N SER A 14 -3.12 -2.96 -0.08
CA SER A 14 -2.04 -2.18 0.54
C SER A 14 -2.22 -2.05 2.02
N VAL A 15 -1.12 -2.08 2.77
CA VAL A 15 -1.05 -1.61 4.16
C VAL A 15 -0.41 -0.23 4.16
N VAL A 16 -1.17 0.79 4.52
CA VAL A 16 -0.68 2.18 4.63
C VAL A 16 -0.55 2.52 6.10
N SER A 17 0.59 3.07 6.49
CA SER A 17 0.87 3.44 7.87
C SER A 17 1.59 4.77 7.97
N PHE A 18 1.43 5.45 9.11
CA PHE A 18 1.94 6.81 9.30
C PHE A 18 2.81 6.89 10.54
N ALA A 19 3.98 7.51 10.41
CA ALA A 19 4.75 7.97 11.55
C ALA A 19 3.96 9.02 12.36
N ALA A 20 4.34 9.18 13.63
CA ALA A 20 3.75 10.19 14.50
C ALA A 20 3.91 11.61 13.92
N GLY A 21 2.96 12.50 14.25
CA GLY A 21 3.03 13.92 13.86
C GLY A 21 2.44 14.25 12.49
N LEU A 22 1.93 13.28 11.72
CA LEU A 22 1.20 13.56 10.48
C LEU A 22 -0.25 14.02 10.75
N PRO A 23 -0.66 15.23 10.29
CA PRO A 23 -2.02 15.72 10.47
C PRO A 23 -3.07 14.77 9.89
N ALA A 24 -4.25 14.72 10.49
CA ALA A 24 -5.35 13.87 10.01
C ALA A 24 -5.75 14.18 8.55
N SER A 25 -5.70 15.44 8.14
CA SER A 25 -5.96 15.87 6.76
C SER A 25 -4.96 15.28 5.76
N HIS A 26 -3.67 15.25 6.13
CA HIS A 26 -2.61 14.65 5.33
C HIS A 26 -2.83 13.14 5.17
N ARG A 27 -3.18 12.47 6.27
CA ARG A 27 -3.49 11.03 6.27
C ARG A 27 -4.71 10.72 5.41
N GLU A 28 -5.76 11.56 5.46
CA GLU A 28 -6.93 11.44 4.59
C GLU A 28 -6.54 11.55 3.11
N ASP A 29 -5.73 12.55 2.73
CA ASP A 29 -5.30 12.74 1.34
C ASP A 29 -4.49 11.55 0.81
N VAL A 30 -3.63 10.97 1.66
CA VAL A 30 -2.89 9.75 1.34
C VAL A 30 -3.82 8.57 1.12
N TYR A 31 -4.72 8.28 2.08
CA TYR A 31 -5.65 7.16 1.94
C TYR A 31 -6.54 7.29 0.69
N LEU A 32 -7.02 8.50 0.40
CA LEU A 32 -7.82 8.77 -0.78
C LEU A 32 -7.02 8.57 -2.08
N SER A 33 -5.77 9.03 -2.12
CA SER A 33 -4.88 8.83 -3.27
C SER A 33 -4.59 7.35 -3.51
N THR A 34 -4.23 6.62 -2.45
CA THR A 34 -3.95 5.18 -2.53
C THR A 34 -5.18 4.40 -2.95
N MET A 35 -6.36 4.68 -2.37
CA MET A 35 -7.60 4.01 -2.74
C MET A 35 -7.99 4.27 -4.21
N TYR A 36 -7.80 5.50 -4.70
CA TYR A 36 -8.04 5.82 -6.11
C TYR A 36 -7.09 5.02 -7.02
N ALA A 37 -5.79 5.06 -6.73
CA ALA A 37 -4.77 4.38 -7.54
C ALA A 37 -4.96 2.85 -7.53
N GLN A 38 -5.21 2.25 -6.36
CA GLN A 38 -5.53 0.83 -6.22
C GLN A 38 -6.72 0.43 -7.09
N ARG A 39 -7.84 1.16 -7.00
CA ARG A 39 -9.06 0.82 -7.75
C ARG A 39 -8.89 0.96 -9.25
N ALA A 40 -8.31 2.08 -9.70
CA ALA A 40 -8.05 2.31 -11.13
C ALA A 40 -7.11 1.25 -11.70
N THR A 41 -6.08 0.86 -10.93
CA THR A 41 -5.11 -0.16 -11.35
C THR A 41 -5.73 -1.55 -11.40
N TRP A 42 -6.50 -1.95 -10.38
CA TRP A 42 -7.18 -3.24 -10.38
C TRP A 42 -8.22 -3.36 -11.49
N SER A 43 -8.95 -2.30 -11.81
CA SER A 43 -9.87 -2.29 -12.97
C SER A 43 -9.09 -2.53 -14.25
N ALA A 44 -8.07 -1.70 -14.53
CA ALA A 44 -7.27 -1.82 -15.75
C ALA A 44 -6.58 -3.19 -15.87
N TYR A 45 -6.07 -3.72 -14.76
CA TYR A 45 -5.41 -5.02 -14.73
C TYR A 45 -6.38 -6.18 -15.04
N ARG A 46 -7.59 -6.16 -14.45
CA ARG A 46 -8.61 -7.18 -14.69
C ARG A 46 -9.18 -7.10 -16.11
N ASP A 47 -9.26 -5.90 -16.67
CA ASP A 47 -9.72 -5.67 -18.04
C ASP A 47 -8.61 -5.95 -19.09
N GLY A 48 -7.41 -6.34 -18.66
CA GLY A 48 -6.27 -6.61 -19.55
C GLY A 48 -5.66 -5.35 -20.18
N LEU A 49 -6.01 -4.17 -19.69
CA LEU A 49 -5.55 -2.86 -20.17
C LEU A 49 -4.17 -2.46 -19.62
N SER A 50 -3.65 -3.20 -18.63
CA SER A 50 -2.29 -3.01 -18.10
C SER A 50 -1.61 -4.36 -17.86
N GLY A 51 -0.46 -4.57 -18.51
CA GLY A 51 0.40 -5.74 -18.27
C GLY A 51 1.34 -5.58 -17.07
N HIS A 52 1.63 -4.34 -16.65
CA HIS A 52 2.52 -4.02 -15.54
C HIS A 52 1.74 -3.28 -14.45
N TRP A 53 1.24 -4.04 -13.47
CA TRP A 53 0.36 -3.52 -12.43
C TRP A 53 1.00 -2.33 -11.69
N PHE A 54 2.26 -2.46 -11.26
CA PHE A 54 2.91 -1.44 -10.45
C PHE A 54 3.20 -0.14 -11.21
N ASP A 55 3.61 -0.24 -12.48
CA ASP A 55 3.84 0.94 -13.31
C ASP A 55 2.56 1.75 -13.52
N TYR A 56 1.43 1.06 -13.70
CA TYR A 56 0.13 1.70 -13.81
C TYR A 56 -0.29 2.35 -12.48
N PHE A 57 -0.11 1.66 -11.36
CA PHE A 57 -0.33 2.23 -10.02
C PHE A 57 0.47 3.51 -9.80
N CYS A 58 1.78 3.48 -10.07
CA CYS A 58 2.64 4.66 -10.00
C CYS A 58 2.16 5.78 -10.94
N SER A 59 1.66 5.45 -12.13
CA SER A 59 1.12 6.43 -13.07
C SER A 59 -0.17 7.09 -12.58
N GLN A 60 -1.04 6.36 -11.88
CA GLN A 60 -2.21 6.94 -11.22
C GLN A 60 -1.79 7.92 -10.11
N LEU A 61 -0.77 7.59 -9.32
CA LEU A 61 -0.24 8.51 -8.32
C LEU A 61 0.38 9.76 -8.96
N ARG A 62 1.15 9.63 -10.05
CA ARG A 62 1.65 10.80 -10.81
C ARG A 62 0.52 11.69 -11.33
N PHE A 63 -0.56 11.09 -11.84
CA PHE A 63 -1.75 11.82 -12.28
C PHE A 63 -2.40 12.63 -11.15
N LEU A 64 -2.34 12.12 -9.91
CA LEU A 64 -2.82 12.82 -8.72
C LEU A 64 -1.80 13.84 -8.16
N GLY A 65 -0.65 14.02 -8.82
CA GLY A 65 0.37 14.99 -8.45
C GLY A 65 1.44 14.49 -7.49
N TRP A 66 1.56 13.19 -7.30
CA TRP A 66 2.70 12.61 -6.59
C TRP A 66 3.94 12.68 -7.48
N ASP A 67 5.06 13.06 -6.89
CA ASP A 67 6.37 12.85 -7.52
C ASP A 67 6.78 11.39 -7.29
N VAL A 68 6.84 10.62 -8.38
CA VAL A 68 7.06 9.18 -8.35
C VAL A 68 8.28 8.83 -9.20
N PRO A 69 9.46 8.69 -8.58
CA PRO A 69 10.67 8.19 -9.23
C PRO A 69 10.46 6.77 -9.79
N ARG A 70 11.36 6.35 -10.68
CA ARG A 70 11.36 4.99 -11.23
C ARG A 70 11.60 3.98 -10.09
N PRO A 71 10.74 2.95 -9.94
CA PRO A 71 10.98 1.92 -8.94
C PRO A 71 12.22 1.08 -9.22
N GLN A 72 12.87 0.63 -8.15
CA GLN A 72 14.00 -0.28 -8.19
C GLN A 72 13.53 -1.70 -7.90
N THR A 73 14.05 -2.68 -8.64
CA THR A 73 13.84 -4.10 -8.35
C THR A 73 14.65 -4.52 -7.12
N LEU A 74 14.05 -5.37 -6.30
CA LEU A 74 14.63 -5.89 -5.08
C LEU A 74 14.97 -7.37 -5.22
N SER A 75 15.99 -7.81 -4.50
CA SER A 75 16.24 -9.23 -4.26
C SER A 75 15.26 -9.76 -3.22
N THR A 76 14.61 -10.88 -3.49
CA THR A 76 13.78 -11.59 -2.50
C THR A 76 14.55 -11.86 -1.22
N ILE A 77 13.90 -11.63 -0.07
CA ILE A 77 14.34 -12.11 1.24
C ILE A 77 13.58 -13.39 1.59
N GLU A 78 14.30 -14.41 2.06
CA GLU A 78 13.71 -15.64 2.60
C GLU A 78 12.95 -15.38 3.91
N GLY A 79 11.87 -16.10 4.14
CA GLY A 79 11.00 -15.91 5.31
C GLY A 79 9.56 -15.57 4.96
N PRO A 80 8.76 -15.13 5.96
CA PRO A 80 7.43 -14.58 5.73
C PRO A 80 7.47 -13.30 4.89
N MET A 81 6.57 -13.18 3.91
CA MET A 81 6.61 -12.06 2.95
C MET A 81 6.45 -10.68 3.62
N GLY A 82 5.65 -10.58 4.68
CA GLY A 82 5.49 -9.34 5.43
C GLY A 82 6.78 -8.90 6.12
N VAL A 83 7.54 -9.86 6.68
CA VAL A 83 8.82 -9.60 7.34
C VAL A 83 9.88 -9.15 6.32
N GLY A 84 9.95 -9.81 5.16
CA GLY A 84 10.85 -9.40 4.08
C GLY A 84 10.54 -7.97 3.59
N ALA A 85 9.26 -7.60 3.50
CA ALA A 85 8.84 -6.26 3.15
C ALA A 85 9.30 -5.21 4.17
N THR A 86 9.13 -5.46 5.48
CA THR A 86 9.59 -4.52 6.52
C THR A 86 11.11 -4.41 6.58
N GLN A 87 11.83 -5.51 6.36
CA GLN A 87 13.30 -5.51 6.27
C GLN A 87 13.81 -4.71 5.06
N HIS A 88 13.14 -4.80 3.90
CA HIS A 88 13.46 -3.95 2.77
C HIS A 88 13.23 -2.46 3.05
N ILE A 89 12.15 -2.14 3.77
CA ILE A 89 11.84 -0.78 4.21
C ILE A 89 12.94 -0.27 5.14
N GLU A 90 13.32 -1.03 6.15
CA GLU A 90 14.39 -0.66 7.09
C GLU A 90 15.72 -0.44 6.37
N ALA A 91 16.15 -1.41 5.56
CA ALA A 91 17.46 -1.37 4.90
C ALA A 91 17.63 -0.20 3.92
N ARG A 92 16.52 0.30 3.32
CA ARG A 92 16.56 1.35 2.30
C ARG A 92 16.17 2.73 2.81
N LEU A 93 15.21 2.79 3.74
CA LEU A 93 14.59 4.03 4.19
C LEU A 93 14.87 4.35 5.66
N GLY A 94 15.38 3.38 6.42
CA GLY A 94 15.70 3.53 7.83
C GLY A 94 14.49 3.48 8.76
N GLU A 95 14.79 3.70 10.05
CA GLU A 95 13.87 3.41 11.15
C GLU A 95 12.58 4.23 11.11
N ALA A 96 12.64 5.48 10.60
CA ALA A 96 11.47 6.35 10.53
C ALA A 96 10.33 5.77 9.66
N PHE A 97 10.66 4.97 8.65
CA PHE A 97 9.69 4.26 7.81
C PHE A 97 9.43 2.84 8.31
N HIS A 98 10.46 2.19 8.86
CA HIS A 98 10.33 0.83 9.38
C HIS A 98 9.38 0.74 10.57
N ALA A 99 9.49 1.64 11.55
CA ALA A 99 8.64 1.64 12.74
C ALA A 99 7.13 1.60 12.42
N PRO A 100 6.55 2.53 11.62
CA PRO A 100 5.14 2.46 11.27
C PRO A 100 4.80 1.27 10.36
N ALA A 101 5.73 0.79 9.52
CA ALA A 101 5.49 -0.39 8.67
C ALA A 101 5.38 -1.68 9.50
N SER A 102 6.33 -1.88 10.43
CA SER A 102 6.40 -3.02 11.32
C SER A 102 5.20 -3.06 12.28
N GLY A 103 4.87 -1.93 12.91
CA GLY A 103 3.67 -1.82 13.76
C GLY A 103 2.38 -2.16 13.00
N ALA A 104 2.24 -1.70 11.76
CA ALA A 104 1.07 -2.01 10.94
C ALA A 104 0.99 -3.48 10.52
N LEU A 105 2.13 -4.14 10.31
CA LEU A 105 2.16 -5.58 10.04
C LEU A 105 1.67 -6.40 11.25
N VAL A 106 2.14 -6.05 12.46
CA VAL A 106 1.69 -6.69 13.72
C VAL A 106 0.20 -6.46 13.97
N ALA A 107 -0.26 -5.22 13.77
CA ALA A 107 -1.66 -4.87 13.92
C ALA A 107 -2.57 -5.59 12.91
N LEU A 108 -2.09 -5.77 11.67
CA LEU A 108 -2.80 -6.53 10.64
C LEU A 108 -2.93 -8.00 11.03
N GLU A 109 -1.86 -8.62 11.54
CA GLU A 109 -1.88 -10.03 11.96
C GLU A 109 -2.92 -10.30 13.06
N SER A 110 -3.05 -9.34 13.97
CA SER A 110 -3.93 -9.42 15.13
C SER A 110 -5.37 -8.99 14.85
N ASN A 111 -5.69 -8.55 13.63
CA ASN A 111 -7.02 -8.07 13.24
C ASN A 111 -7.61 -8.92 12.11
N PRO A 112 -8.40 -9.98 12.43
CA PRO A 112 -8.94 -10.90 11.44
C PRO A 112 -9.75 -10.22 10.33
N LYS A 113 -10.51 -9.18 10.66
CA LYS A 113 -11.35 -8.45 9.70
C LYS A 113 -10.51 -7.64 8.72
N ALA A 114 -9.48 -6.95 9.21
CA ALA A 114 -8.57 -6.21 8.35
C ALA A 114 -7.75 -7.18 7.47
N LEU A 115 -7.34 -8.31 8.03
CA LEU A 115 -6.62 -9.35 7.30
C LEU A 115 -7.46 -9.97 6.18
N GLU A 116 -8.73 -10.30 6.44
CA GLU A 116 -9.66 -10.79 5.42
C GLU A 116 -9.85 -9.77 4.28
N LEU A 117 -10.02 -8.49 4.63
CA LEU A 117 -10.10 -7.43 3.63
C LEU A 117 -8.81 -7.34 2.80
N PHE A 118 -7.66 -7.35 3.46
CA PHE A 118 -6.37 -7.27 2.80
C PHE A 118 -6.16 -8.45 1.84
N GLU A 119 -6.46 -9.67 2.27
CA GLU A 119 -6.30 -10.87 1.44
C GLU A 119 -7.24 -10.89 0.24
N SER A 120 -8.53 -10.59 0.46
CA SER A 120 -9.54 -10.54 -0.59
C SER A 120 -9.29 -9.45 -1.64
N THR A 121 -8.51 -8.43 -1.31
CA THR A 121 -8.14 -7.33 -2.21
C THR A 121 -6.71 -7.40 -2.74
N SER A 122 -5.86 -8.29 -2.20
CA SER A 122 -4.51 -8.57 -2.69
C SER A 122 -4.46 -9.74 -3.66
N LEU A 123 -5.42 -10.66 -3.59
CA LEU A 123 -5.42 -11.90 -4.37
C LEU A 123 -6.39 -11.84 -5.55
N SER A 124 -5.95 -12.31 -6.72
CA SER A 124 -6.78 -12.55 -7.89
C SER A 124 -6.37 -13.85 -8.58
N ARG A 125 -7.25 -14.86 -8.53
CA ARG A 125 -6.97 -16.23 -9.00
C ARG A 125 -5.71 -16.81 -8.33
N ASP A 126 -4.63 -16.99 -9.08
CA ASP A 126 -3.33 -17.47 -8.64
C ASP A 126 -2.30 -16.35 -8.49
N THR A 127 -2.66 -15.10 -8.79
CA THR A 127 -1.77 -13.95 -8.66
C THR A 127 -2.05 -13.21 -7.35
N GLY A 128 -0.99 -12.97 -6.58
CA GLY A 128 -1.01 -12.12 -5.41
C GLY A 128 -0.25 -10.82 -5.66
N ILE A 129 -0.83 -9.71 -5.22
CA ILE A 129 -0.22 -8.38 -5.28
C ILE A 129 -0.45 -7.72 -3.94
N PHE A 130 0.62 -7.32 -3.27
CA PHE A 130 0.50 -6.48 -2.08
C PHE A 130 1.51 -5.35 -2.05
N GLN A 131 1.22 -4.37 -1.21
CA GLN A 131 2.10 -3.23 -0.97
C GLN A 131 2.15 -2.89 0.52
N MET A 132 3.30 -2.37 0.96
CA MET A 132 3.48 -1.74 2.27
C MET A 132 3.93 -0.29 2.06
N MET A 133 3.19 0.64 2.66
CA MET A 133 3.30 2.07 2.39
C MET A 133 3.47 2.89 3.67
N PRO A 134 4.62 2.82 4.35
CA PRO A 134 4.92 3.74 5.44
C PRO A 134 5.09 5.17 4.94
N CYS A 135 4.51 6.11 5.68
CA CYS A 135 4.48 7.52 5.37
C CYS A 135 5.06 8.34 6.52
N VAL A 136 5.91 9.30 6.19
CA VAL A 136 6.57 10.19 7.16
C VAL A 136 6.36 11.67 6.78
N PRO A 137 6.39 12.59 7.75
CA PRO A 137 6.42 14.02 7.45
C PRO A 137 7.70 14.40 6.67
N ASN A 138 7.58 15.25 5.65
CA ASN A 138 8.71 15.83 4.91
C ASN A 138 8.60 17.36 4.82
N GLY A 139 8.30 18.01 5.95
CA GLY A 139 7.97 19.43 6.04
C GLY A 139 6.47 19.71 6.19
N THR A 140 6.08 20.99 6.26
CA THR A 140 4.73 21.41 6.69
C THR A 140 3.59 20.94 5.78
N HIS A 141 3.82 20.86 4.47
CA HIS A 141 2.81 20.48 3.46
C HIS A 141 3.27 19.32 2.59
N ARG A 142 4.22 18.54 3.09
CA ARG A 142 4.88 17.50 2.33
C ARG A 142 4.90 16.19 3.09
N ILE A 143 4.61 15.13 2.38
CA ILE A 143 4.62 13.76 2.89
C ILE A 143 5.57 12.98 1.99
N GLU A 144 6.42 12.18 2.61
CA GLU A 144 7.20 11.18 1.90
C GLU A 144 6.63 9.79 2.21
N MET A 145 6.48 8.96 1.19
CA MET A 145 5.94 7.61 1.31
C MET A 145 6.90 6.63 0.66
N GLY A 146 7.34 5.63 1.42
CA GLY A 146 7.98 4.45 0.85
C GLY A 146 6.89 3.56 0.25
N VAL A 147 7.06 3.10 -0.99
CA VAL A 147 6.14 2.15 -1.61
C VAL A 147 6.89 0.87 -1.91
N TYR A 148 6.77 -0.10 -1.02
CA TYR A 148 7.16 -1.47 -1.30
C TYR A 148 6.01 -2.16 -2.06
N HIS A 149 6.35 -2.87 -3.13
CA HIS A 149 5.43 -3.64 -3.94
C HIS A 149 5.97 -5.06 -4.14
N CYS A 150 5.10 -6.05 -3.97
CA CYS A 150 5.38 -7.42 -4.33
C CYS A 150 4.23 -7.97 -5.17
N GLN A 151 4.58 -8.54 -6.32
CA GLN A 151 3.70 -9.33 -7.17
C GLN A 151 4.24 -10.75 -7.26
N PHE A 152 3.39 -11.74 -7.04
CA PHE A 152 3.79 -13.13 -6.94
C PHE A 152 2.70 -14.07 -7.44
N GLN A 153 3.05 -15.34 -7.67
CA GLN A 153 2.09 -16.39 -8.01
C GLN A 153 2.02 -17.44 -6.91
N LEU A 154 0.80 -17.79 -6.51
CA LEU A 154 0.48 -18.87 -5.60
C LEU A 154 0.49 -20.22 -6.35
N ARG A 155 1.20 -21.22 -5.82
CA ARG A 155 1.10 -22.61 -6.28
C ARG A 155 -0.15 -23.33 -5.76
N ARG A 156 -0.67 -22.86 -4.62
CA ARG A 156 -1.86 -23.35 -3.95
C ARG A 156 -2.51 -22.19 -3.21
N GLN A 157 -3.83 -22.23 -3.04
CA GLN A 157 -4.50 -21.23 -2.21
C GLN A 157 -3.96 -21.28 -0.78
N ALA A 158 -3.62 -20.13 -0.24
CA ALA A 158 -3.16 -19.96 1.12
C ALA A 158 -3.77 -18.67 1.68
N SER A 159 -4.30 -18.74 2.89
CA SER A 159 -4.58 -17.57 3.71
C SER A 159 -3.33 -17.20 4.52
N ARG A 160 -3.33 -16.00 5.08
CA ARG A 160 -2.25 -15.43 5.88
C ARG A 160 -0.91 -15.37 5.15
N PHE A 161 -0.94 -15.11 3.83
CA PHE A 161 0.25 -15.22 2.96
C PHE A 161 1.42 -14.29 3.37
N LEU A 162 1.16 -13.21 4.13
CA LEU A 162 2.22 -12.37 4.68
C LEU A 162 3.00 -13.02 5.84
N PHE A 163 2.38 -13.96 6.53
CA PHE A 163 2.83 -14.47 7.84
C PHE A 163 3.30 -15.92 7.80
N ILE A 164 3.23 -16.57 6.63
CA ILE A 164 3.72 -17.93 6.42
C ILE A 164 5.01 -17.90 5.61
N GLU A 165 5.88 -18.88 5.87
CA GLU A 165 7.17 -19.06 5.20
C GLU A 165 7.01 -19.20 3.69
N ARG A 166 7.59 -18.30 2.87
CA ARG A 166 7.39 -18.23 1.41
C ARG A 166 7.52 -19.58 0.70
N GLY A 167 8.55 -20.36 1.05
CA GLY A 167 8.77 -21.75 0.67
C GLY A 167 8.32 -22.14 -0.75
N ASP A 168 7.78 -23.36 -0.89
CA ASP A 168 7.36 -23.89 -2.18
C ASP A 168 6.00 -23.36 -2.68
N TRP A 169 5.28 -22.53 -1.91
CA TRP A 169 3.94 -22.07 -2.31
C TRP A 169 3.94 -20.78 -3.13
N VAL A 170 5.06 -20.06 -3.18
CA VAL A 170 5.24 -18.89 -4.04
C VAL A 170 6.14 -19.22 -5.24
N ARG A 171 5.82 -18.67 -6.40
CA ARG A 171 6.73 -18.61 -7.57
C ARG A 171 6.62 -17.26 -8.26
N ASN A 172 7.58 -16.97 -9.14
CA ASN A 172 7.56 -15.78 -10.00
C ASN A 172 7.30 -14.49 -9.20
N SER A 173 7.97 -14.36 -8.05
CA SER A 173 7.89 -13.17 -7.20
C SER A 173 8.76 -12.06 -7.78
N VAL A 174 8.17 -10.88 -7.96
CA VAL A 174 8.84 -9.65 -8.34
C VAL A 174 8.60 -8.63 -7.23
N GLU A 175 9.69 -8.13 -6.67
CA GLU A 175 9.66 -7.12 -5.61
C GLU A 175 10.26 -5.83 -6.14
N GLN A 176 9.58 -4.72 -5.87
CA GLN A 176 9.99 -3.41 -6.33
C GLN A 176 9.74 -2.36 -5.23
N MET A 177 10.53 -1.31 -5.24
CA MET A 177 10.38 -0.23 -4.28
C MET A 177 10.71 1.14 -4.86
N THR A 178 9.97 2.15 -4.43
CA THR A 178 10.24 3.56 -4.72
C THR A 178 9.89 4.42 -3.51
N VAL A 179 10.44 5.62 -3.45
CA VAL A 179 10.07 6.65 -2.46
C VAL A 179 9.40 7.78 -3.21
N ILE A 180 8.18 8.11 -2.83
CA ILE A 180 7.37 9.10 -3.51
C ILE A 180 7.09 10.28 -2.60
N ASN A 181 7.01 11.46 -3.20
CA ASN A 181 6.81 12.70 -2.47
C ASN A 181 5.50 13.35 -2.88
N PHE A 182 4.83 13.97 -1.92
CA PHE A 182 3.51 14.55 -2.10
C PHE A 182 3.42 15.94 -1.50
N ASN A 183 3.01 16.91 -2.30
CA ASN A 183 2.67 18.24 -1.83
C ASN A 183 1.15 18.37 -1.69
N THR A 184 0.68 18.54 -0.46
CA THR A 184 -0.75 18.57 -0.13
C THR A 184 -1.47 19.79 -0.71
N LEU A 185 -0.74 20.86 -1.04
CA LEU A 185 -1.29 22.04 -1.71
C LEU A 185 -1.69 21.75 -3.16
N TYR A 186 -0.91 20.93 -3.88
CA TYR A 186 -1.23 20.58 -5.26
C TYR A 186 -2.44 19.63 -5.33
N TYR A 187 -2.50 18.67 -4.40
CA TYR A 187 -3.62 17.72 -4.31
C TYR A 187 -4.96 18.37 -4.00
N ALA A 188 -4.98 19.55 -3.36
CA ALA A 188 -6.22 20.28 -3.10
C ALA A 188 -7.06 20.47 -4.37
N THR A 189 -6.43 20.57 -5.55
CA THR A 189 -7.11 20.66 -6.85
C THR A 189 -7.78 19.35 -7.31
N PHE A 190 -7.27 18.19 -6.87
CA PHE A 190 -7.79 16.85 -7.19
C PHE A 190 -8.72 16.30 -6.11
N ARG A 191 -8.65 16.81 -4.88
CA ARG A 191 -9.31 16.26 -3.69
C ARG A 191 -10.80 15.97 -3.91
N GLU A 192 -11.55 16.91 -4.47
CA GLU A 192 -12.99 16.74 -4.71
C GLU A 192 -13.28 15.68 -5.77
N LYS A 193 -12.47 15.61 -6.83
CA LYS A 193 -12.59 14.58 -7.87
C LYS A 193 -12.30 13.19 -7.29
N VAL A 194 -11.23 13.07 -6.50
CA VAL A 194 -10.87 11.81 -5.86
C VAL A 194 -11.96 11.38 -4.88
N LYS A 195 -12.40 12.29 -4.00
CA LYS A 195 -13.49 12.03 -3.05
C LYS A 195 -14.73 11.49 -3.77
N ARG A 196 -15.20 12.15 -4.84
CA ARG A 196 -16.36 11.66 -5.61
C ARG A 196 -16.13 10.27 -6.22
N SER A 197 -14.93 10.01 -6.73
CA SER A 197 -14.58 8.72 -7.33
C SER A 197 -14.60 7.57 -6.31
N VAL A 198 -14.19 7.83 -5.05
CA VAL A 198 -13.97 6.78 -4.05
C VAL A 198 -15.04 6.69 -2.96
N LEU A 199 -15.81 7.74 -2.70
CA LEU A 199 -16.80 7.78 -1.62
C LEU A 199 -17.93 6.76 -1.78
N SER A 200 -18.30 6.39 -3.02
CA SER A 200 -19.35 5.39 -3.24
C SER A 200 -18.96 3.97 -2.81
N GLN A 201 -17.67 3.70 -2.58
CA GLN A 201 -17.15 2.34 -2.30
C GLN A 201 -16.12 2.32 -1.16
N ALA A 202 -15.97 3.41 -0.40
CA ALA A 202 -14.95 3.53 0.64
C ALA A 202 -15.06 2.46 1.76
N SER A 203 -16.27 2.00 2.06
CA SER A 203 -16.51 0.94 3.05
C SER A 203 -16.01 -0.45 2.61
N THR A 204 -15.79 -0.65 1.31
CA THR A 204 -15.38 -1.94 0.74
C THR A 204 -13.86 -2.08 0.61
N TYR A 205 -13.11 -0.98 0.74
CA TYR A 205 -11.67 -0.94 0.47
C TYR A 205 -10.82 -0.41 1.62
N LEU A 206 -11.42 -0.02 2.75
CA LEU A 206 -10.70 0.56 3.89
C LEU A 206 -11.03 -0.17 5.20
N SER A 207 -10.01 -0.64 5.92
CA SER A 207 -10.14 -1.14 7.29
C SER A 207 -9.04 -0.58 8.18
N ALA A 208 -9.40 0.07 9.28
CA ALA A 208 -8.44 0.63 10.23
C ALA A 208 -7.65 -0.46 10.95
N LEU A 209 -6.40 -0.13 11.30
CA LEU A 209 -5.51 -0.92 12.16
C LEU A 209 -5.24 -0.12 13.44
N GLU A 210 -5.19 -0.82 14.57
CA GLU A 210 -4.83 -0.25 15.87
C GLU A 210 -3.33 -0.45 16.06
N LEU A 211 -2.56 0.65 16.00
CA LEU A 211 -1.12 0.68 16.25
C LEU A 211 -0.81 0.94 17.72
#